data_AF-A0A9X2HI69-F1
#
_entry.id   AF-A0A9X2HI69-F1
#
_cell.length_a   1.000
_cell.length_b   1.000
_cell.length_c   1.000
_cell.angle_alpha   90.00
_cell.angle_beta   90.00
_cell.angle_gamma   90.00
#
_symmetry.space_group_name_H-M   'P 1'
#
loop_
_entity.id
_entity.type
_entity.pdbx_description
1 polymer ?
#
loop_
_entity_poly.entity_id
_entity_poly.type
_entity_poly.pdbx_seq_one_letter_code
_entity_poly.pdbx_strand_id
1 'polypeptide(L)'
;MNRDDGGMVYEIEMAEGENIVEVETAGEGEVRETGTDSDGDDLANAREASVSAADAIETALDGRSDRVLDEAELDRHDGRLVWAIDLDDAQGMDAGEVHVDAGTGEVMTS
;
A
#
# COMPACT_ATOMS: atom_id res chain seq x y z
N MET A 1 -20.32 -1.29 27.30
CA MET A 1 -19.59 -0.21 26.60
C MET A 1 -18.47 -0.89 25.86
N ASN A 2 -18.56 -0.86 24.53
CA ASN A 2 -17.55 -1.38 23.60
C ASN A 2 -16.21 -0.76 23.93
N ARG A 3 -15.15 -1.58 23.90
CA ARG A 3 -13.82 -1.06 23.61
C ARG A 3 -13.72 -1.07 22.10
N ASP A 4 -13.93 0.10 21.52
CA ASP A 4 -13.35 0.48 20.24
C ASP A 4 -11.83 0.51 20.44
N ASP A 5 -11.20 -0.66 20.40
CA ASP A 5 -9.76 -0.78 20.26
C ASP A 5 -9.49 -0.57 18.75
N GLY A 6 -9.38 0.70 18.35
CA GLY A 6 -8.99 1.12 17.00
C GLY A 6 -7.57 0.66 16.70
N GLY A 7 -7.44 -0.55 16.18
CA GLY A 7 -6.28 -0.94 15.40
C GLY A 7 -6.33 -0.18 14.09
N MET A 8 -5.30 0.61 13.78
CA MET A 8 -5.05 1.07 12.42
C MET A 8 -4.92 -0.18 11.57
N VAL A 9 -5.79 -0.36 10.58
CA VAL A 9 -5.76 -1.49 9.67
C VAL A 9 -5.12 -0.99 8.39
N TYR A 10 -3.95 -1.52 8.02
CA TYR A 10 -3.31 -1.16 6.75
C TYR A 10 -3.71 -2.18 5.70
N GLU A 11 -4.31 -1.75 4.60
CA GLU A 11 -4.60 -2.60 3.44
C GLU A 11 -3.38 -2.64 2.51
N ILE A 12 -2.82 -3.83 2.27
CA ILE A 12 -1.68 -4.01 1.37
C ILE A 12 -2.02 -5.08 0.35
N GLU A 13 -2.18 -4.71 -0.91
CA GLU A 13 -2.39 -5.67 -1.98
C GLU A 13 -1.05 -6.28 -2.45
N MET A 14 -0.90 -7.60 -2.36
CA MET A 14 0.30 -8.31 -2.81
C MET A 14 -0.04 -9.47 -3.74
N ALA A 15 0.64 -9.59 -4.88
CA ALA A 15 0.50 -10.76 -5.73
C ALA A 15 1.16 -12.02 -5.12
N GLU A 16 0.36 -13.04 -4.83
CA GLU A 16 0.84 -14.40 -4.59
C GLU A 16 0.35 -15.34 -5.71
N GLY A 17 1.21 -15.56 -6.71
CA GLY A 17 0.92 -16.46 -7.83
C GLY A 17 -0.08 -15.88 -8.84
N GLU A 18 -1.33 -16.35 -8.80
CA GLU A 18 -2.44 -15.85 -9.64
C GLU A 18 -3.48 -15.05 -8.84
N ASN A 19 -3.21 -14.77 -7.57
CA ASN A 19 -4.13 -14.07 -6.67
C ASN A 19 -3.49 -12.76 -6.21
N ILE A 20 -4.31 -11.71 -6.08
CA ILE A 20 -4.00 -10.54 -5.25
C ILE A 20 -4.44 -10.87 -3.83
N VAL A 21 -3.52 -10.70 -2.89
CA VAL A 21 -3.75 -10.87 -1.47
C VAL A 21 -3.80 -9.48 -0.87
N GLU A 22 -5.00 -9.03 -0.58
CA GLU A 22 -5.23 -7.92 0.32
C GLU A 22 -4.77 -8.33 1.73
N VAL A 23 -3.85 -7.57 2.30
CA VAL A 23 -3.28 -7.85 3.63
C VAL A 23 -3.60 -6.66 4.52
N GLU A 24 -4.68 -6.80 5.27
CA GLU A 24 -5.02 -5.93 6.39
C GLU A 24 -4.12 -6.21 7.60
N THR A 25 -3.14 -5.36 7.94
CA THR A 25 -2.35 -5.52 9.18
C THR A 25 -2.72 -4.47 10.23
N ALA A 26 -3.17 -4.93 11.40
CA ALA A 26 -3.04 -4.13 12.63
C ALA A 26 -1.62 -4.31 13.17
N GLY A 27 -1.01 -3.27 13.74
CA GLY A 27 0.40 -3.18 14.17
C GLY A 27 1.00 -4.30 15.06
N GLU A 28 0.31 -5.41 15.26
CA GLU A 28 0.81 -6.69 15.78
C GLU A 28 0.56 -7.86 14.81
N GLY A 29 0.83 -7.69 13.51
CA GLY A 29 1.04 -8.81 12.57
C GLY A 29 -0.10 -9.83 12.43
N GLU A 30 -1.34 -9.44 12.72
CA GLU A 30 -2.51 -10.28 12.51
C GLU A 30 -3.25 -9.81 11.25
N VAL A 31 -3.18 -10.64 10.19
CA VAL A 31 -3.84 -10.44 8.90
C VAL A 31 -5.34 -10.65 9.07
N ARG A 32 -6.17 -9.64 8.76
CA ARG A 32 -7.59 -9.65 9.16
C ARG A 32 -8.69 -9.46 8.11
N GLU A 33 -8.43 -9.39 6.82
CA GLU A 33 -9.37 -9.83 5.77
C GLU A 33 -8.57 -10.20 4.53
N THR A 34 -9.11 -11.08 3.71
CA THR A 34 -8.57 -11.45 2.40
C THR A 34 -9.73 -11.31 1.41
N GLY A 35 -9.91 -10.12 0.85
CA GLY A 35 -10.70 -9.94 -0.36
C GLY A 35 -10.00 -10.62 -1.54
N THR A 36 -10.78 -11.17 -2.46
CA THR A 36 -10.27 -11.56 -3.78
C THR A 36 -11.32 -11.09 -4.78
N ASP A 37 -11.50 -9.78 -4.86
CA ASP A 37 -12.16 -9.16 -6.00
C ASP A 37 -11.05 -8.86 -7.02
N SER A 38 -10.65 -9.89 -7.75
CA SER A 38 -9.67 -9.73 -8.82
C SER A 38 -10.42 -9.27 -10.07
N ASP A 39 -10.59 -7.97 -10.23
CA ASP A 39 -10.75 -7.42 -11.56
C ASP A 39 -9.45 -7.75 -12.34
N GLY A 40 -9.59 -8.12 -13.62
CA GLY A 40 -8.48 -8.69 -14.39
C GLY A 40 -7.28 -7.73 -14.58
N ASP A 41 -7.50 -6.44 -14.33
CA ASP A 41 -6.49 -5.39 -14.46
C ASP A 41 -5.54 -5.34 -13.24
N ASP A 42 -6.01 -5.63 -12.02
CA ASP A 42 -5.18 -5.58 -10.80
C ASP A 42 -4.16 -6.72 -10.79
N LEU A 43 -4.56 -7.91 -11.22
CA LEU A 43 -3.65 -9.04 -11.41
C LEU A 43 -2.62 -8.78 -12.52
N ALA A 44 -3.01 -8.04 -13.58
CA ALA A 44 -2.09 -7.69 -14.66
C ALA A 44 -1.05 -6.67 -14.18
N ASN A 45 -1.49 -5.66 -13.43
CA ASN A 45 -0.63 -4.65 -12.81
C ASN A 45 0.36 -5.29 -11.82
N ALA A 46 -0.11 -6.17 -10.94
CA ALA A 46 0.77 -6.82 -9.96
C ALA A 46 1.76 -7.81 -10.59
N ARG A 47 1.44 -8.37 -11.76
CA ARG A 47 2.40 -9.16 -12.57
C ARG A 47 3.43 -8.28 -13.30
N GLU A 48 3.11 -7.02 -13.59
CA GLU A 48 3.99 -6.05 -14.24
C GLU A 48 4.93 -5.37 -13.22
N ALA A 49 4.49 -5.21 -11.97
CA ALA A 49 5.28 -4.66 -10.89
C ALA A 49 6.58 -5.47 -10.65
N SER A 50 7.71 -4.77 -10.62
CA SER A 50 9.02 -5.34 -10.27
C SER A 50 9.43 -5.01 -8.84
N VAL A 51 8.83 -3.98 -8.26
CA VAL A 51 9.02 -3.52 -6.89
C VAL A 51 7.90 -4.08 -6.03
N SER A 52 8.24 -4.65 -4.87
CA SER A 52 7.25 -5.13 -3.92
C SER A 52 6.58 -3.97 -3.18
N ALA A 53 5.36 -4.18 -2.67
CA ALA A 53 4.68 -3.22 -1.81
C ALA A 53 5.58 -2.79 -0.63
N ALA A 54 6.24 -3.74 0.01
CA ALA A 54 7.13 -3.48 1.15
C ALA A 54 8.31 -2.56 0.80
N ASP A 55 8.97 -2.77 -0.35
CA ASP A 55 10.08 -1.92 -0.80
C ASP A 55 9.58 -0.51 -1.18
N ALA A 56 8.39 -0.42 -1.77
CA ALA A 56 7.76 0.86 -2.09
C ALA A 56 7.37 1.64 -0.82
N ILE A 57 6.79 0.97 0.18
CA ILE A 57 6.46 1.54 1.49
C ILE A 57 7.73 2.03 2.21
N GLU A 58 8.80 1.23 2.23
CA GLU A 58 10.08 1.65 2.82
C GLU A 58 10.60 2.94 2.15
N THR A 59 10.53 2.99 0.81
CA THR A 59 10.90 4.18 0.04
C THR A 59 10.01 5.37 0.34
N ALA A 60 8.69 5.17 0.46
CA ALA A 60 7.74 6.22 0.78
C ALA A 60 7.93 6.76 2.20
N LEU A 61 8.35 5.93 3.16
CA LEU A 61 8.60 6.35 4.54
C LEU A 61 10.02 6.89 4.78
N ASP A 62 10.95 6.72 3.83
CA ASP A 62 12.32 7.23 3.97
C ASP A 62 12.32 8.75 4.21
N GLY A 63 12.97 9.17 5.30
CA GLY A 63 13.01 10.57 5.74
C GLY A 63 11.71 11.13 6.34
N ARG A 64 10.62 10.33 6.44
CA ARG A 64 9.30 10.73 6.96
C ARG A 64 8.96 10.05 8.29
N SER A 65 9.80 10.26 9.30
CA SER A 65 9.66 9.58 10.61
C SER A 65 8.39 9.92 11.41
N ASP A 66 7.66 10.97 11.01
CA ASP A 66 6.40 11.41 11.59
C ASP A 66 5.18 11.02 10.74
N ARG A 67 5.35 10.08 9.82
CA ARG A 67 4.29 9.48 9.00
C ARG A 67 4.12 8.00 9.33
N VAL A 68 2.90 7.52 9.13
CA VAL A 68 2.56 6.10 9.14
C VAL A 68 1.92 5.76 7.79
N LEU A 69 2.07 4.51 7.36
CA LEU A 69 1.30 4.00 6.22
C LEU A 69 -0.19 4.10 6.56
N ASP A 70 -1.05 4.39 5.59
CA ASP A 70 -2.49 4.17 5.68
C ASP A 70 -2.88 3.05 4.71
N GLU A 71 -2.58 3.24 3.43
CA GLU A 71 -2.90 2.31 2.34
C GLU A 71 -1.76 2.21 1.31
N ALA A 72 -1.66 1.06 0.63
CA ALA A 72 -0.72 0.85 -0.47
C ALA A 72 -1.34 0.02 -1.60
N GLU A 73 -1.60 0.66 -2.74
CA GLU A 73 -2.24 0.04 -3.91
C GLU A 73 -1.40 0.21 -5.20
N LEU A 74 -1.62 -0.68 -6.17
CA LEU A 74 -1.02 -0.56 -7.51
C LEU A 74 -1.98 0.18 -8.46
N ASP A 75 -1.56 1.36 -8.92
CA ASP A 75 -2.35 2.18 -9.85
C ASP A 75 -1.53 2.60 -11.08
N ARG A 76 -2.20 3.22 -12.06
CA ARG A 76 -1.60 3.84 -13.24
C ARG A 76 -1.69 5.36 -13.19
N HIS A 77 -0.63 5.99 -12.69
CA HIS A 77 -0.45 7.43 -12.77
C HIS A 77 0.14 7.84 -14.14
N ASP A 78 -0.59 8.64 -14.93
CA ASP A 78 -0.19 9.07 -16.28
C ASP A 78 0.23 7.91 -17.22
N GLY A 79 -0.43 6.75 -17.06
CA GLY A 79 -0.17 5.55 -17.85
C GLY A 79 1.05 4.74 -17.41
N ARG A 80 1.73 5.15 -16.35
CA ARG A 80 2.84 4.42 -15.73
C ARG A 80 2.33 3.68 -14.49
N LEU A 81 2.75 2.43 -14.33
CA LEU A 81 2.46 1.64 -13.14
C LEU A 81 3.22 2.19 -11.92
N VAL A 82 2.50 2.47 -10.85
CA VAL A 82 3.01 3.02 -9.60
C VAL A 82 2.41 2.30 -8.41
N TRP A 83 3.13 2.30 -7.30
CA TRP A 83 2.55 2.14 -5.97
C TRP A 83 2.06 3.51 -5.50
N ALA A 84 0.76 3.65 -5.27
CA ALA A 84 0.18 4.79 -4.56
C ALA A 84 0.19 4.45 -3.07
N ILE A 85 0.93 5.24 -2.28
CA ILE A 85 1.10 5.02 -0.84
C ILE A 85 0.49 6.19 -0.10
N ASP A 86 -0.66 5.97 0.52
CA ASP A 86 -1.30 6.95 1.38
C ASP A 86 -0.65 6.93 2.77
N LEU A 87 -0.43 8.13 3.30
CA LEU A 87 0.25 8.32 4.57
C LEU A 87 -0.60 9.15 5.52
N ASP A 88 -0.64 8.73 6.77
CA ASP A 88 -1.23 9.44 7.88
C ASP A 88 -0.16 10.08 8.77
N ASP A 89 -0.53 11.13 9.51
CA ASP A 89 0.29 11.65 10.59
C ASP A 89 0.15 10.80 11.88
N ALA A 90 0.95 11.10 12.91
CA ALA A 90 0.90 10.37 14.18
C ALA A 90 -0.44 10.49 14.95
N GLN A 91 -1.38 11.32 14.48
CA GLN A 91 -2.72 11.49 15.03
C GLN A 91 -3.79 10.79 14.16
N GLY A 92 -3.40 10.10 13.08
CA GLY A 92 -4.30 9.45 12.13
C GLY A 92 -5.03 10.45 11.24
N MET A 93 -4.35 11.54 10.85
CA MET A 93 -4.87 12.50 9.88
C MET A 93 -4.12 12.39 8.57
N ASP A 94 -4.87 12.44 7.46
CA ASP A 94 -4.31 12.43 6.10
C ASP A 94 -3.13 13.39 5.97
N ALA A 95 -2.00 12.83 5.59
CA ALA A 95 -0.73 13.49 5.43
C ALA A 95 -0.17 13.36 4.01
N GLY A 96 -1.03 12.95 3.08
CA GLY A 96 -0.81 12.94 1.65
C GLY A 96 -0.28 11.63 1.10
N GLU A 97 -0.39 11.53 -0.22
CA GLU A 97 -0.02 10.36 -1.02
C GLU A 97 1.41 10.49 -1.58
N VAL A 98 2.11 9.36 -1.66
CA VAL A 98 3.41 9.24 -2.32
C VAL A 98 3.33 8.20 -3.43
N HIS A 99 3.61 8.62 -4.67
CA HIS A 99 3.74 7.70 -5.80
C HIS A 99 5.17 7.17 -5.93
N VAL A 100 5.32 5.86 -5.94
CA VAL A 100 6.60 5.17 -6.19
C VAL A 100 6.49 4.38 -7.49
N ASP A 101 7.44 4.57 -8.41
CA ASP A 101 7.46 3.85 -9.68
C ASP A 101 7.60 2.33 -9.44
N ALA A 102 6.61 1.55 -9.89
CA ALA A 102 6.54 0.11 -9.58
C ALA A 102 7.57 -0.74 -10.33
N GLY A 103 8.32 -0.15 -11.27
CA GLY A 103 9.41 -0.81 -12.00
C GLY A 103 10.79 -0.51 -11.43
N THR A 104 10.99 0.69 -10.86
CA THR A 104 12.31 1.19 -10.44
C THR A 104 12.44 1.43 -8.94
N GLY A 105 11.32 1.66 -8.25
CA GLY A 105 11.29 1.99 -6.82
C GLY A 105 11.62 3.44 -6.54
N GLU A 106 11.64 4.31 -7.57
CA GLU A 106 11.92 5.73 -7.39
C GLU A 106 10.64 6.51 -7.04
N VAL A 107 10.73 7.42 -6.06
CA VAL A 107 9.63 8.36 -5.78
C VAL A 107 9.41 9.25 -7.00
N MET A 108 8.17 9.28 -7.48
CA MET A 108 7.77 10.16 -8.56
C MET A 108 7.57 11.57 -8.01
N THR A 109 8.25 12.54 -8.62
CA THR A 109 7.93 13.95 -8.43
C THR A 109 7.17 14.43 -9.66
N SER A 110 6.03 15.09 -9.45
CA SER A 110 5.35 15.84 -10.50
C SER A 110 6.21 16.99 -11.04
#